data_AF-A0A9E9P3L2-F1
#
_entry.id   AF-A0A9E9P3L2-F1
#
_cell.length_a   1.000
_cell.length_b   1.000
_cell.length_c   1.000
_cell.angle_alpha   90.00
_cell.angle_beta   90.00
_cell.angle_gamma   90.00
#
_symmetry.space_group_name_H-M   'P 1'
#
loop_
_entity.id
_entity.type
_entity.pdbx_description
1 polymer ?
#
loop_
_entity_poly.entity_id
_entity_poly.type
_entity_poly.pdbx_seq_one_letter_code
_entity_poly.pdbx_strand_id
1 'polypeptide(L)'
;MKTVKQILCGCLIFLAACSAFAGNKEEGKALYDQKKYTEALTLFLKADASRDAWVQNRLGVMYLRGKGVEKDPKVAFDWFQKSAAQNYPDAFSNLGRMYESGDYLGQDYSKALAYYEKGEQMGSSQAVINLGFIYDKGIGVKPDQKKSLDYYVKAAGMGNASALCNLGLKYMEGDGVQKNYESARKLFDTGSDHGNACCLNGLADLYSNGLGVKRDLPGAFKLYEKAAQIGSEDAQRNLAVAYEHGLGVKKNAVEAFRWYQEAAENGSPTAMERMARVYFHGQFGQKKDETKAKIWLERAEKQRYADRLPPPDAGNILIMRMFEEQ
;
A
#
# COMPACT_ATOMS: atom_id res chain seq x y z
N MET A 1 -19.12 16.40 -54.31
CA MET A 1 -19.95 15.58 -53.40
C MET A 1 -19.17 14.32 -53.04
N LYS A 2 -18.56 14.23 -51.85
CA LYS A 2 -18.11 12.93 -51.33
C LYS A 2 -19.36 12.07 -51.15
N THR A 3 -19.42 10.94 -51.84
CA THR A 3 -20.62 10.11 -51.90
C THR A 3 -20.94 9.53 -50.53
N VAL A 4 -22.23 9.40 -50.21
CA VAL A 4 -22.76 8.82 -48.96
C VAL A 4 -22.08 7.48 -48.59
N LYS A 5 -21.62 6.73 -49.61
CA LYS A 5 -20.86 5.48 -49.48
C LYS A 5 -19.46 5.65 -48.84
N GLN A 6 -18.75 6.76 -49.10
CA GLN A 6 -17.46 7.06 -48.44
C GLN A 6 -17.63 7.49 -46.98
N ILE A 7 -18.72 8.20 -46.67
CA ILE A 7 -19.06 8.61 -45.30
C ILE A 7 -19.45 7.38 -44.47
N LEU A 8 -20.29 6.50 -45.01
CA LEU A 8 -20.68 5.24 -44.36
C LEU A 8 -19.50 4.29 -44.14
N CYS A 9 -18.59 4.16 -45.11
CA CYS A 9 -17.40 3.32 -44.96
C CYS A 9 -16.43 3.88 -43.89
N GLY A 10 -16.26 5.21 -43.85
CA GLY A 10 -15.49 5.88 -42.80
C GLY A 10 -16.09 5.70 -41.39
N CYS A 11 -17.41 5.80 -41.26
CA CYS A 11 -18.10 5.55 -39.99
C CYS A 11 -17.99 4.09 -39.53
N LEU A 12 -18.10 3.12 -40.44
CA LEU A 12 -17.99 1.69 -40.11
C LEU A 12 -16.56 1.30 -39.67
N ILE A 13 -15.53 1.83 -40.33
CA ILE A 13 -14.13 1.61 -39.93
C ILE A 13 -13.85 2.24 -38.56
N PHE A 14 -14.39 3.44 -38.30
CA PHE A 14 -14.24 4.12 -37.01
C PHE A 14 -14.92 3.37 -35.86
N LEU A 15 -16.14 2.85 -36.09
CA LEU A 15 -16.87 2.03 -35.11
C LEU A 15 -16.14 0.71 -34.81
N ALA A 16 -15.61 0.04 -35.85
CA ALA A 16 -14.85 -1.20 -35.68
C ALA A 16 -13.56 -0.97 -34.88
N ALA A 17 -12.80 0.09 -35.16
CA ALA A 17 -11.59 0.43 -34.42
C ALA A 17 -11.89 0.78 -32.95
N CYS A 18 -12.95 1.55 -32.68
CA CYS A 18 -13.37 1.90 -31.32
C CYS A 18 -13.75 0.64 -30.51
N SER A 19 -14.45 -0.31 -31.14
CA SER A 19 -14.81 -1.59 -30.50
C SER A 19 -13.60 -2.47 -30.17
N ALA A 20 -12.57 -2.48 -31.04
CA ALA A 20 -11.34 -3.22 -30.80
C ALA A 20 -10.51 -2.64 -29.65
N PHE A 21 -10.44 -1.30 -29.52
CA PHE A 21 -9.73 -0.65 -28.40
C PHE A 21 -10.41 -0.90 -27.05
N ALA A 22 -11.74 -0.82 -27.00
CA ALA A 22 -12.50 -1.15 -25.80
C ALA A 22 -12.30 -2.63 -25.40
N GLY A 23 -12.29 -3.54 -26.37
CA GLY A 23 -11.99 -4.97 -26.14
C GLY A 23 -10.62 -5.19 -25.50
N ASN A 24 -9.57 -4.56 -26.04
CA ASN A 24 -8.21 -4.67 -25.50
C ASN A 24 -8.12 -4.16 -24.05
N LYS A 25 -8.83 -3.07 -23.71
CA LYS A 25 -8.82 -2.51 -22.34
C LYS A 25 -9.43 -3.48 -21.34
N GLU A 26 -10.60 -4.03 -21.63
CA GLU A 26 -11.29 -4.92 -20.70
C GLU A 26 -10.58 -6.27 -20.55
N GLU A 27 -10.07 -6.83 -21.65
CA GLU A 27 -9.24 -8.03 -21.59
C GLU A 27 -7.92 -7.78 -20.82
N GLY A 28 -7.30 -6.61 -21.04
CA GLY A 28 -6.11 -6.19 -20.29
C GLY A 28 -6.35 -6.09 -18.78
N LYS A 29 -7.52 -5.59 -18.35
CA LYS A 29 -7.91 -5.58 -16.93
C LYS A 29 -8.01 -6.99 -16.37
N ALA A 30 -8.71 -7.89 -17.05
CA ALA A 30 -8.88 -9.26 -16.60
C ALA A 30 -7.54 -9.99 -16.46
N LEU A 31 -6.62 -9.80 -17.41
CA LEU A 31 -5.27 -10.37 -17.32
C LEU A 31 -4.44 -9.74 -16.19
N TYR A 32 -4.58 -8.43 -15.96
CA TYR A 32 -3.92 -7.75 -14.86
C TYR A 32 -4.37 -8.32 -13.50
N ASP A 33 -5.66 -8.56 -13.33
CA ASP A 33 -6.24 -9.14 -12.10
C ASP A 33 -5.79 -10.59 -11.88
N GLN A 34 -5.58 -11.33 -12.96
CA GLN A 34 -4.95 -12.66 -12.95
C GLN A 34 -3.42 -12.61 -12.75
N LYS A 35 -2.83 -11.43 -12.52
CA LYS A 35 -1.38 -11.20 -12.40
C LYS A 35 -0.57 -11.56 -13.66
N LYS A 36 -1.22 -11.70 -14.82
CA LYS A 36 -0.58 -11.89 -16.14
C LYS A 36 -0.14 -10.55 -16.70
N TYR A 37 0.81 -9.93 -16.01
CA TYR A 37 1.15 -8.51 -16.23
C TYR A 37 1.74 -8.22 -17.61
N THR A 38 2.54 -9.12 -18.18
CA THR A 38 3.15 -8.91 -19.51
C THR A 38 2.11 -8.91 -20.63
N GLU A 39 1.12 -9.80 -20.54
CA GLU A 39 0.00 -9.86 -21.49
C GLU A 39 -0.90 -8.63 -21.33
N ALA A 40 -1.23 -8.26 -20.08
CA ALA A 40 -1.99 -7.06 -19.77
C ALA A 40 -1.31 -5.79 -20.30
N LEU A 41 0.01 -5.66 -20.14
CA LEU A 41 0.80 -4.54 -20.67
C LEU A 41 0.63 -4.43 -22.18
N THR A 42 0.74 -5.57 -22.88
CA THR A 42 0.63 -5.62 -24.33
C THR A 42 -0.75 -5.13 -24.79
N LEU A 43 -1.82 -5.55 -24.10
CA LEU A 43 -3.18 -5.10 -24.41
C LEU A 43 -3.39 -3.63 -24.08
N PHE A 44 -2.89 -3.13 -22.95
CA PHE A 44 -2.99 -1.70 -22.61
C PHE A 44 -2.25 -0.81 -23.60
N LEU A 45 -1.06 -1.19 -24.07
CA LEU A 45 -0.35 -0.45 -25.13
C LEU A 45 -1.13 -0.44 -26.45
N LYS A 46 -1.89 -1.49 -26.75
CA LYS A 46 -2.78 -1.59 -27.92
C LYS A 46 -4.12 -0.88 -27.75
N ALA A 47 -4.56 -0.54 -26.53
CA ALA A 47 -5.89 -0.03 -26.21
C ALA A 47 -6.08 1.48 -26.48
N ASP A 48 -5.50 2.03 -27.54
CA ASP A 48 -5.37 3.49 -27.76
C ASP A 48 -4.87 4.21 -26.48
N ALA A 49 -3.74 3.72 -25.95
CA ALA A 49 -3.07 4.30 -24.79
C ALA A 49 -2.81 5.81 -24.92
N SER A 50 -2.86 6.37 -26.13
CA SER A 50 -2.68 7.80 -26.36
C SER A 50 -3.89 8.66 -25.93
N ARG A 51 -5.07 8.07 -25.77
CA ARG A 51 -6.34 8.79 -25.55
C ARG A 51 -7.18 8.34 -24.36
N ASP A 52 -6.87 7.19 -23.74
CA ASP A 52 -7.59 6.75 -22.54
C ASP A 52 -6.78 7.04 -21.27
N ALA A 53 -7.23 8.03 -20.49
CA ALA A 53 -6.54 8.47 -19.29
C ALA A 53 -6.42 7.38 -18.21
N TRP A 54 -7.39 6.46 -18.12
CA TRP A 54 -7.30 5.33 -17.19
C TRP A 54 -6.20 4.36 -17.61
N VAL A 55 -6.10 4.07 -18.91
CA VAL A 55 -5.05 3.19 -19.48
C VAL A 55 -3.68 3.83 -19.27
N GLN A 56 -3.54 5.14 -19.50
CA GLN A 56 -2.31 5.88 -19.23
C GLN A 56 -1.90 5.78 -17.76
N ASN A 57 -2.82 6.02 -16.84
CA ASN A 57 -2.55 5.86 -15.42
C ASN A 57 -2.14 4.42 -15.08
N ARG A 58 -2.79 3.42 -15.67
CA ARG A 58 -2.46 2.01 -15.45
C ARG A 58 -1.06 1.66 -15.97
N LEU A 59 -0.69 2.11 -17.16
CA LEU A 59 0.65 1.97 -17.71
C LEU A 59 1.69 2.63 -16.79
N GLY A 60 1.40 3.83 -16.30
CA GLY A 60 2.24 4.51 -15.30
C GLY A 60 2.48 3.65 -14.05
N VAL A 61 1.43 3.05 -13.49
CA VAL A 61 1.56 2.12 -12.34
C VAL A 61 2.41 0.89 -12.68
N MET A 62 2.28 0.35 -13.89
CA MET A 62 3.04 -0.83 -14.32
C MET A 62 4.53 -0.53 -14.41
N TYR A 63 4.92 0.59 -15.03
CA TYR A 63 6.30 1.03 -15.10
C TYR A 63 6.86 1.43 -13.73
N LEU A 64 6.08 2.11 -12.88
CA LEU A 64 6.53 2.52 -11.54
C LEU A 64 6.85 1.31 -10.65
N ARG A 65 6.09 0.21 -10.81
CA ARG A 65 6.20 -1.01 -9.99
C ARG A 65 6.94 -2.16 -10.67
N GLY A 66 7.38 -2.01 -11.92
CA GLY A 66 7.98 -3.09 -12.69
C GLY A 66 7.04 -4.30 -12.91
N LYS A 67 5.75 -4.06 -13.09
CA LYS A 67 4.76 -5.14 -13.29
C LYS A 67 4.66 -5.51 -14.76
N GLY A 68 5.27 -6.64 -15.14
CA GLY A 68 5.28 -7.13 -16.52
C GLY A 68 6.21 -6.35 -17.46
N VAL A 69 6.99 -5.42 -16.90
CA VAL A 69 7.99 -4.59 -17.57
C VAL A 69 9.09 -4.24 -16.55
N GLU A 70 10.28 -3.88 -17.02
CA GLU A 70 11.32 -3.33 -16.15
C GLU A 70 10.83 -2.05 -15.45
N LYS A 71 11.20 -1.87 -14.18
CA LYS A 71 10.82 -0.68 -13.41
C LYS A 71 11.48 0.55 -14.03
N ASP A 72 10.67 1.50 -14.49
CA ASP A 72 11.13 2.77 -15.05
C ASP A 72 10.27 3.92 -14.50
N PRO A 73 10.72 4.59 -13.42
CA PRO A 73 9.97 5.70 -12.83
C PRO A 73 9.85 6.91 -13.78
N LYS A 74 10.79 7.11 -14.71
CA LYS A 74 10.72 8.21 -15.68
C LYS A 74 9.57 7.97 -16.66
N VAL A 75 9.47 6.77 -17.23
CA VAL A 75 8.36 6.41 -18.12
C VAL A 75 7.03 6.44 -17.37
N ALA A 76 7.02 6.04 -16.09
CA ALA A 76 5.83 6.15 -15.26
C ALA A 76 5.36 7.60 -15.10
N PHE A 77 6.29 8.53 -14.82
CA PHE A 77 6.00 9.96 -14.72
C PHE A 77 5.35 10.49 -15.99
N ASP A 78 5.91 10.20 -17.16
CA ASP A 78 5.37 10.65 -18.45
C ASP A 78 3.93 10.14 -18.68
N TRP A 79 3.65 8.89 -18.31
CA TRP A 79 2.30 8.32 -18.40
C TRP A 79 1.30 8.98 -17.44
N PHE A 80 1.71 9.24 -16.20
CA PHE A 80 0.86 9.94 -15.24
C PHE A 80 0.61 11.39 -15.67
N GLN A 81 1.59 12.09 -16.25
CA GLN A 81 1.38 13.43 -16.78
C GLN A 81 0.34 13.45 -17.92
N LYS A 82 0.41 12.50 -18.85
CA LYS A 82 -0.59 12.37 -19.93
C LYS A 82 -2.00 12.11 -19.37
N SER A 83 -2.09 11.27 -18.35
CA SER A 83 -3.36 10.96 -17.69
C SER A 83 -3.92 12.17 -16.91
N ALA A 84 -3.06 12.88 -16.19
CA ALA A 84 -3.40 14.09 -15.46
C ALA A 84 -3.82 15.24 -16.38
N ALA A 85 -3.23 15.35 -17.58
CA ALA A 85 -3.63 16.33 -18.59
C ALA A 85 -5.09 16.14 -19.07
N GLN A 86 -5.65 14.95 -18.85
CA GLN A 86 -7.06 14.62 -19.10
C GLN A 86 -7.91 14.66 -17.82
N ASN A 87 -7.39 15.24 -16.74
CA ASN A 87 -8.02 15.34 -15.42
C ASN A 87 -8.39 14.00 -14.78
N TYR A 88 -7.67 12.92 -15.10
CA TYR A 88 -7.91 11.63 -14.45
C TYR A 88 -7.49 11.69 -12.97
N PRO A 89 -8.40 11.46 -12.00
CA PRO A 89 -8.15 11.83 -10.61
C PRO A 89 -6.94 11.12 -9.98
N ASP A 90 -6.80 9.81 -10.17
CA ASP A 90 -5.72 9.06 -9.51
C ASP A 90 -4.33 9.36 -10.10
N ALA A 91 -4.25 9.95 -11.29
CA ALA A 91 -2.97 10.37 -11.86
C ALA A 91 -2.32 11.45 -10.99
N PHE A 92 -3.10 12.38 -10.46
CA PHE A 92 -2.61 13.38 -9.51
C PHE A 92 -2.12 12.74 -8.21
N SER A 93 -2.84 11.72 -7.70
CA SER A 93 -2.36 10.97 -6.53
C SER A 93 -1.05 10.23 -6.79
N ASN A 94 -0.85 9.69 -7.99
CA ASN A 94 0.39 9.01 -8.35
C ASN A 94 1.55 9.99 -8.55
N LEU A 95 1.32 11.14 -9.19
CA LEU A 95 2.31 12.21 -9.31
C LEU A 95 2.71 12.76 -7.93
N GLY A 96 1.73 12.97 -7.05
CA GLY A 96 1.99 13.38 -5.67
C GLY A 96 2.89 12.38 -4.95
N ARG A 97 2.61 11.08 -5.08
CA ARG A 97 3.44 10.03 -4.47
C ARG A 97 4.85 9.99 -5.04
N MET A 98 5.04 10.24 -6.33
CA MET A 98 6.38 10.28 -6.92
C MET A 98 7.22 11.44 -6.39
N TYR A 99 6.61 12.61 -6.18
CA TYR A 99 7.30 13.72 -5.51
C TYR A 99 7.52 13.46 -4.03
N GLU A 100 6.62 12.73 -3.36
CA GLU A 100 6.76 12.34 -1.96
C GLU A 100 7.86 11.28 -1.75
N SER A 101 8.02 10.32 -2.66
CA SER A 101 9.10 9.32 -2.57
C SER A 101 10.43 9.84 -3.11
N GLY A 102 10.39 10.83 -4.01
CA GLY A 102 11.55 11.33 -4.74
C GLY A 102 12.01 10.39 -5.86
N ASP A 103 11.25 9.35 -6.19
CA ASP A 103 11.56 8.43 -7.29
C ASP A 103 11.69 9.21 -8.61
N TYR A 104 12.90 9.22 -9.19
CA TYR A 104 13.29 9.98 -10.40
C TYR A 104 13.28 11.51 -10.26
N LEU A 105 12.32 12.11 -9.55
CA LEU A 105 12.07 13.56 -9.54
C LEU A 105 12.90 14.33 -8.50
N GLY A 106 13.57 13.64 -7.58
CA GLY A 106 13.99 14.24 -6.32
C GLY A 106 12.77 14.53 -5.44
N GLN A 107 12.94 14.48 -4.13
CA GLN A 107 11.78 14.64 -3.26
C GLN A 107 11.39 16.11 -3.10
N ASP A 108 10.08 16.36 -3.18
CA ASP A 108 9.49 17.67 -3.00
C ASP A 108 8.08 17.53 -2.41
N TYR A 109 7.98 17.65 -1.08
CA TYR A 109 6.68 17.56 -0.41
C TYR A 109 5.73 18.69 -0.73
N SER A 110 6.24 19.87 -1.10
CA SER A 110 5.39 20.98 -1.48
C SER A 110 4.66 20.67 -2.78
N LYS A 111 5.38 20.09 -3.76
CA LYS A 111 4.75 19.56 -4.98
C LYS A 111 3.85 18.38 -4.70
N ALA A 112 4.26 17.44 -3.83
CA ALA A 112 3.41 16.30 -3.47
C ALA A 112 2.05 16.77 -2.92
N LEU A 113 2.07 17.72 -1.97
CA LEU A 113 0.88 18.34 -1.40
C LEU A 113 0.01 18.99 -2.49
N ALA A 114 0.60 19.81 -3.37
CA ALA A 114 -0.15 20.47 -4.44
C ALA A 114 -0.81 19.47 -5.40
N TYR A 115 -0.13 18.36 -5.73
CA TYR A 115 -0.72 17.29 -6.54
C TYR A 115 -1.84 16.56 -5.80
N TYR A 116 -1.71 16.32 -4.50
CA TYR A 116 -2.78 15.71 -3.72
C TYR A 116 -4.00 16.61 -3.58
N GLU A 117 -3.82 17.91 -3.35
CA GLU A 117 -4.90 18.90 -3.37
C GLU A 117 -5.59 18.95 -4.74
N LYS A 118 -4.81 18.86 -5.83
CA LYS A 118 -5.39 18.78 -7.18
C LYS A 118 -6.17 17.48 -7.40
N GLY A 119 -5.65 16.34 -6.91
CA GLY A 119 -6.34 15.06 -6.97
C GLY A 119 -7.64 15.05 -6.17
N GLU A 120 -7.66 15.69 -5.00
CA GLU A 120 -8.88 15.92 -4.22
C GLU A 120 -9.91 16.72 -5.02
N GLN A 121 -9.51 17.83 -5.65
CA GLN A 121 -10.41 18.65 -6.47
C GLN A 121 -11.04 17.85 -7.62
N MET A 122 -10.30 16.87 -8.16
CA MET A 122 -10.77 15.97 -9.23
C MET A 122 -11.52 14.73 -8.69
N GLY A 123 -11.64 14.56 -7.37
CA GLY A 123 -12.39 13.47 -6.75
C GLY A 123 -11.59 12.17 -6.51
N SER A 124 -10.26 12.22 -6.46
CA SER A 124 -9.46 11.04 -6.11
C SER A 124 -9.50 10.78 -4.61
N SER A 125 -10.17 9.70 -4.20
CA SER A 125 -10.17 9.28 -2.80
C SER A 125 -8.76 8.90 -2.30
N GLN A 126 -7.88 8.48 -3.21
CA GLN A 126 -6.47 8.19 -2.89
C GLN A 126 -5.67 9.46 -2.58
N ALA A 127 -5.93 10.55 -3.30
CA ALA A 127 -5.32 11.83 -2.97
C ALA A 127 -5.80 12.36 -1.61
N VAL A 128 -7.10 12.24 -1.33
CA VAL A 128 -7.72 12.67 -0.07
C VAL A 128 -7.14 11.92 1.13
N ILE A 129 -6.99 10.58 1.06
CA ILE A 129 -6.36 9.83 2.16
C ILE A 129 -4.87 10.20 2.32
N ASN A 130 -4.15 10.48 1.23
CA ASN A 130 -2.74 10.91 1.31
C ASN A 130 -2.61 12.29 1.96
N LEU A 131 -3.55 13.22 1.73
CA LEU A 131 -3.63 14.48 2.48
C LEU A 131 -3.81 14.22 3.98
N GLY A 132 -4.73 13.31 4.34
CA GLY A 132 -4.92 12.91 5.73
C GLY A 132 -3.64 12.38 6.39
N PHE A 133 -2.87 11.57 5.66
CA PHE A 133 -1.58 11.04 6.10
C PHE A 133 -0.50 12.12 6.24
N ILE A 134 -0.40 13.04 5.28
CA ILE A 134 0.54 14.16 5.34
C ILE A 134 0.32 15.01 6.59
N TYR A 135 -0.93 15.37 6.89
CA TYR A 135 -1.24 16.15 8.09
C TYR A 135 -1.08 15.34 9.37
N ASP A 136 -1.30 14.02 9.33
CA ASP A 136 -1.07 13.13 10.47
C ASP A 136 0.41 13.12 10.88
N LYS A 137 1.29 12.91 9.89
CA LYS A 137 2.73 12.74 10.09
C LYS A 137 3.53 14.04 10.04
N GLY A 138 2.93 15.14 9.57
CA GLY A 138 3.63 16.41 9.34
C GLY A 138 4.63 16.34 8.19
N ILE A 139 4.29 15.65 7.10
CA ILE A 139 5.18 15.46 5.96
C ILE A 139 5.15 16.72 5.09
N GLY A 140 6.20 17.54 5.15
CA GLY A 140 6.29 18.82 4.43
C GLY A 140 5.33 19.90 4.93
N VAL A 141 4.58 19.63 6.00
CA VAL A 141 3.68 20.57 6.67
C VAL A 141 3.77 20.38 8.18
N LYS A 142 3.31 21.36 8.96
CA LYS A 142 3.14 21.15 10.41
C LYS A 142 2.06 20.08 10.64
N PRO A 143 2.28 19.08 11.52
CA PRO A 143 1.24 18.12 11.88
C PRO A 143 -0.04 18.83 12.33
N ASP A 144 -1.19 18.35 11.86
CA ASP A 144 -2.52 18.87 12.19
C ASP A 144 -3.50 17.69 12.29
N GLN A 145 -3.69 17.22 13.52
CA GLN A 145 -4.53 16.06 13.81
C GLN A 145 -6.00 16.28 13.44
N LYS A 146 -6.50 17.52 13.54
CA LYS A 146 -7.88 17.84 13.17
C LYS A 146 -8.06 17.72 11.66
N LYS A 147 -7.18 18.36 10.88
CA LYS A 147 -7.21 18.22 9.41
C LYS A 147 -7.03 16.78 8.97
N SER A 148 -6.10 16.04 9.59
CA SER A 148 -5.90 14.63 9.31
C SER A 148 -7.19 13.83 9.45
N LEU A 149 -7.88 14.01 10.59
CA LEU A 149 -9.16 13.37 10.85
C LEU A 149 -10.23 13.75 9.83
N ASP A 150 -10.36 15.05 9.52
CA ASP A 150 -11.32 15.55 8.53
C ASP A 150 -11.09 14.90 7.14
N TYR A 151 -9.83 14.76 6.72
CA TYR A 151 -9.48 14.08 5.46
C TYR A 151 -9.76 12.58 5.50
N TYR A 152 -9.46 11.88 6.60
CA TYR A 152 -9.80 10.45 6.73
C TYR A 152 -11.32 10.23 6.72
N VAL A 153 -12.10 11.06 7.41
CA VAL A 153 -13.57 11.03 7.35
C VAL A 153 -14.06 11.28 5.93
N LYS A 154 -13.50 12.28 5.24
CA LYS A 154 -13.85 12.58 3.85
C LYS A 154 -13.55 11.41 2.92
N ALA A 155 -12.35 10.84 2.97
CA ALA A 155 -11.96 9.69 2.15
C ALA A 155 -12.81 8.44 2.45
N ALA A 156 -13.14 8.19 3.73
CA ALA A 156 -14.06 7.12 4.11
C ALA A 156 -15.47 7.34 3.52
N GLY A 157 -15.98 8.58 3.53
CA GLY A 157 -17.23 8.94 2.87
C GLY A 157 -17.22 8.77 1.35
N MET A 158 -16.03 8.74 0.74
CA MET A 158 -15.82 8.40 -0.68
C MET A 158 -15.64 6.89 -0.92
N GLY A 159 -15.86 6.05 0.10
CA GLY A 159 -15.71 4.59 0.00
C GLY A 159 -14.28 4.09 0.07
N ASN A 160 -13.31 4.90 0.51
CA ASN A 160 -11.92 4.45 0.63
C ASN A 160 -11.71 3.58 1.87
N ALA A 161 -11.51 2.28 1.66
CA ALA A 161 -11.37 1.30 2.74
C ALA A 161 -10.10 1.50 3.60
N SER A 162 -9.03 2.06 3.04
CA SER A 162 -7.83 2.39 3.83
C SER A 162 -8.08 3.55 4.79
N ALA A 163 -8.94 4.51 4.39
CA ALA A 163 -9.34 5.60 5.28
C ALA A 163 -10.26 5.12 6.41
N LEU A 164 -11.12 4.14 6.14
CA LEU A 164 -11.86 3.44 7.20
C LEU A 164 -10.90 2.80 8.21
N CYS A 165 -9.82 2.16 7.74
CA CYS A 165 -8.81 1.59 8.63
C CYS A 165 -8.12 2.67 9.47
N ASN A 166 -7.62 3.74 8.85
CA ASN A 166 -6.91 4.79 9.56
C ASN A 166 -7.82 5.46 10.60
N LEU A 167 -9.09 5.73 10.25
CA LEU A 167 -10.06 6.27 11.18
C LEU A 167 -10.35 5.28 12.33
N GLY A 168 -10.44 3.98 12.04
CA GLY A 168 -10.59 2.94 13.05
C GLY A 168 -9.43 2.92 14.04
N LEU A 169 -8.18 3.03 13.55
CA LEU A 169 -6.99 3.14 14.40
C LEU A 169 -7.02 4.40 15.28
N LYS A 170 -7.41 5.56 14.72
CA LYS A 170 -7.58 6.80 15.50
C LYS A 170 -8.56 6.63 16.66
N TYR A 171 -9.70 5.99 16.43
CA TYR A 171 -10.66 5.66 17.50
C TYR A 171 -10.15 4.61 18.49
N MET A 172 -9.39 3.62 18.03
CA MET A 172 -8.82 2.58 18.89
C MET A 172 -7.77 3.16 19.85
N GLU A 173 -6.93 4.06 19.34
CA GLU A 173 -5.81 4.67 20.09
C GLU A 173 -6.26 5.90 20.89
N GLY A 174 -7.33 6.57 20.46
CA GLY A 174 -7.75 7.86 21.01
C GLY A 174 -6.90 9.02 20.50
N ASP A 175 -6.39 8.92 19.28
CA ASP A 175 -5.51 9.92 18.66
C ASP A 175 -6.36 10.92 17.87
N GLY A 176 -6.37 12.18 18.31
CA GLY A 176 -7.21 13.24 17.76
C GLY A 176 -8.73 13.08 18.02
N VAL A 177 -9.17 11.96 18.58
CA VAL A 177 -10.56 11.65 18.92
C VAL A 177 -10.66 10.95 20.28
N GLN A 178 -11.85 10.99 20.90
CA GLN A 178 -12.08 10.18 22.10
C GLN A 178 -11.98 8.69 21.75
N LYS A 179 -11.15 7.96 22.49
CA LYS A 179 -10.98 6.52 22.36
C LYS A 179 -12.34 5.80 22.42
N ASN A 180 -12.64 5.00 21.40
CA ASN A 180 -13.89 4.26 21.27
C ASN A 180 -13.71 2.98 20.43
N TYR A 181 -13.60 1.84 21.11
CA TYR A 181 -13.39 0.54 20.47
C TYR A 181 -14.58 0.06 19.63
N GLU A 182 -15.82 0.44 19.99
CA GLU A 182 -17.00 0.05 19.22
C GLU A 182 -17.06 0.81 17.88
N SER A 183 -16.69 2.09 17.88
CA SER A 183 -16.52 2.87 16.65
C SER A 183 -15.38 2.31 15.79
N ALA A 184 -14.23 2.00 16.40
CA ALA A 184 -13.10 1.38 15.70
C ALA A 184 -13.51 0.06 15.05
N ARG A 185 -14.18 -0.82 15.80
CA ARG A 185 -14.69 -2.11 15.31
C ARG A 185 -15.61 -1.94 14.10
N LYS A 186 -16.60 -1.05 14.16
CA LYS A 186 -17.53 -0.80 13.04
C LYS A 186 -16.80 -0.34 11.77
N LEU A 187 -15.81 0.53 11.93
CA LEU A 187 -15.00 1.02 10.81
C LEU A 187 -14.15 -0.10 10.22
N PHE A 188 -13.51 -0.90 11.06
CA PHE A 188 -12.73 -2.05 10.60
C PHE A 188 -13.60 -3.13 9.97
N ASP A 189 -14.77 -3.46 10.54
CA ASP A 189 -15.75 -4.37 9.95
C ASP A 189 -16.09 -3.90 8.52
N THR A 190 -16.52 -2.65 8.38
CA THR A 190 -16.88 -2.06 7.07
C THR A 190 -15.71 -2.09 6.09
N GLY A 191 -14.51 -1.73 6.52
CA GLY A 191 -13.33 -1.74 5.63
C GLY A 191 -12.86 -3.15 5.27
N SER A 192 -13.05 -4.12 6.17
CA SER A 192 -12.70 -5.53 5.95
C SER A 192 -13.64 -6.21 4.95
N ASP A 193 -14.93 -5.82 4.93
CA ASP A 193 -15.90 -6.28 3.94
C ASP A 193 -15.52 -5.85 2.51
N HIS A 194 -14.75 -4.76 2.39
CA HIS A 194 -14.14 -4.29 1.13
C HIS A 194 -12.76 -4.90 0.87
N GLY A 195 -12.36 -5.94 1.61
CA GLY A 195 -11.09 -6.66 1.43
C GLY A 195 -9.85 -5.92 1.93
N ASN A 196 -10.00 -4.89 2.78
CA ASN A 196 -8.83 -4.17 3.31
C ASN A 196 -8.12 -4.98 4.41
N ALA A 197 -6.86 -5.36 4.15
CA ALA A 197 -6.07 -6.17 5.07
C ALA A 197 -5.72 -5.46 6.38
N CYS A 198 -5.52 -4.14 6.35
CA CYS A 198 -5.23 -3.36 7.56
C CYS A 198 -6.45 -3.35 8.50
N CYS A 199 -7.67 -3.20 7.96
CA CYS A 199 -8.91 -3.33 8.73
C CYS A 199 -9.05 -4.72 9.36
N LEU A 200 -8.78 -5.79 8.60
CA LEU A 200 -8.77 -7.16 9.14
C LEU A 200 -7.77 -7.32 10.30
N ASN A 201 -6.58 -6.72 10.17
CA ASN A 201 -5.59 -6.71 11.24
C ASN A 201 -6.09 -5.92 12.47
N GLY A 202 -6.71 -4.75 12.27
CA GLY A 202 -7.31 -3.98 13.35
C GLY A 202 -8.41 -4.74 14.10
N LEU A 203 -9.29 -5.45 13.39
CA LEU A 203 -10.27 -6.35 14.04
C LEU A 203 -9.59 -7.46 14.84
N ALA A 204 -8.57 -8.08 14.26
CA ALA A 204 -7.82 -9.13 14.93
C ALA A 204 -7.17 -8.60 16.23
N ASP A 205 -6.62 -7.39 16.21
CA ASP A 205 -6.05 -6.72 17.38
C ASP A 205 -7.11 -6.46 18.47
N LEU A 206 -8.32 -6.02 18.09
CA LEU A 206 -9.44 -5.85 19.04
C LEU A 206 -9.81 -7.17 19.71
N TYR A 207 -9.98 -8.26 18.95
CA TYR A 207 -10.34 -9.58 19.49
C TYR A 207 -9.20 -10.21 20.29
N SER A 208 -7.95 -10.07 19.84
CA SER A 208 -6.76 -10.64 20.48
C SER A 208 -6.56 -10.07 21.88
N ASN A 209 -6.78 -8.76 22.01
CA ASN A 209 -6.59 -8.01 23.25
C ASN A 209 -7.88 -7.84 24.08
N GLY A 210 -9.06 -8.15 23.53
CA GLY A 210 -10.34 -7.95 24.20
C GLY A 210 -10.73 -6.47 24.35
N LEU A 211 -10.41 -5.65 23.35
CA LEU A 211 -10.63 -4.20 23.37
C LEU A 211 -12.04 -3.88 22.86
N GLY A 212 -12.96 -3.58 23.77
CA GLY A 212 -14.37 -3.32 23.43
C GLY A 212 -15.15 -4.55 22.97
N VAL A 213 -14.52 -5.72 22.94
CA VAL A 213 -15.12 -7.02 22.57
C VAL A 213 -14.65 -8.10 23.54
N LYS A 214 -15.39 -9.21 23.63
CA LYS A 214 -14.89 -10.39 24.36
C LYS A 214 -13.63 -10.89 23.67
N ARG A 215 -12.57 -11.10 24.44
CA ARG A 215 -11.30 -11.62 23.94
C ARG A 215 -11.50 -12.99 23.27
N ASP A 216 -11.01 -13.13 22.05
CA ASP A 216 -11.11 -14.34 21.22
C ASP A 216 -9.82 -14.52 20.40
N LEU A 217 -8.86 -15.27 20.95
CA LEU A 217 -7.58 -15.52 20.29
C LEU A 217 -7.72 -16.41 19.04
N PRO A 218 -8.49 -17.53 19.04
CA PRO A 218 -8.73 -18.30 17.82
C PRO A 218 -9.42 -17.49 16.71
N GLY A 219 -10.38 -16.62 17.06
CA GLY A 219 -11.01 -15.70 16.11
C GLY A 219 -10.02 -14.69 15.53
N ALA A 220 -9.22 -14.05 16.37
CA ALA A 220 -8.16 -13.13 15.95
C ALA A 220 -7.13 -13.79 15.02
N PHE A 221 -6.71 -15.02 15.34
CA PHE A 221 -5.78 -15.80 14.51
C PHE A 221 -6.32 -15.98 13.08
N LYS A 222 -7.59 -16.33 12.91
CA LYS A 222 -8.23 -16.47 11.58
C LYS A 222 -8.29 -15.14 10.82
N LEU A 223 -8.45 -14.02 11.53
CA LEU A 223 -8.47 -12.70 10.90
C LEU A 223 -7.06 -12.28 10.44
N TYR A 224 -6.02 -12.51 11.27
CA TYR A 224 -4.62 -12.33 10.84
C TYR A 224 -4.29 -13.22 9.63
N GLU A 225 -4.76 -14.47 9.60
CA GLU A 225 -4.56 -15.38 8.48
C GLU A 225 -5.13 -14.81 7.17
N LYS A 226 -6.37 -14.32 7.19
CA LYS A 226 -6.99 -13.66 6.04
C LYS A 226 -6.21 -12.41 5.61
N ALA A 227 -5.81 -11.56 6.55
CA ALA A 227 -5.04 -10.35 6.24
C ALA A 227 -3.66 -10.67 5.64
N ALA A 228 -2.97 -11.69 6.15
CA ALA A 228 -1.68 -12.15 5.64
C ALA A 228 -1.80 -12.72 4.21
N GLN A 229 -2.88 -13.44 3.90
CA GLN A 229 -3.16 -13.95 2.54
C GLN A 229 -3.36 -12.82 1.51
N ILE A 230 -3.88 -11.68 1.96
CA ILE A 230 -4.03 -10.46 1.13
C ILE A 230 -2.68 -9.72 1.01
N GLY A 231 -1.68 -10.08 1.81
CA GLY A 231 -0.31 -9.56 1.75
C GLY A 231 0.03 -8.52 2.81
N SER A 232 -0.73 -8.43 3.91
CA SER A 232 -0.36 -7.55 5.03
C SER A 232 0.84 -8.11 5.81
N GLU A 233 1.94 -7.37 5.80
CA GLU A 233 3.17 -7.68 6.51
C GLU A 233 2.99 -7.63 8.05
N ASP A 234 2.15 -6.72 8.54
CA ASP A 234 1.76 -6.66 9.95
C ASP A 234 1.04 -7.93 10.39
N ALA A 235 0.09 -8.41 9.57
CA ALA A 235 -0.64 -9.64 9.84
C ALA A 235 0.26 -10.88 9.75
N GLN A 236 1.16 -10.93 8.77
CA GLN A 236 2.18 -11.99 8.67
C GLN A 236 3.05 -12.05 9.93
N ARG A 237 3.52 -10.89 10.42
CA ARG A 237 4.26 -10.80 11.70
C ARG A 237 3.39 -11.28 12.86
N ASN A 238 2.12 -10.88 12.91
CA ASN A 238 1.21 -11.26 14.00
C ASN A 238 0.91 -12.77 14.00
N LEU A 239 0.83 -13.42 12.84
CA LEU A 239 0.78 -14.89 12.74
C LEU A 239 2.05 -15.54 13.26
N ALA A 240 3.22 -14.98 12.95
CA ALA A 240 4.49 -15.50 13.43
C ALA A 240 4.54 -15.49 14.98
N VAL A 241 4.14 -14.36 15.58
CA VAL A 241 3.99 -14.21 17.04
C VAL A 241 2.96 -15.21 17.60
N ALA A 242 1.83 -15.39 16.91
CA ALA A 242 0.79 -16.32 17.34
C ALA A 242 1.29 -17.77 17.37
N TYR A 243 2.06 -18.20 16.36
CA TYR A 243 2.70 -19.52 16.35
C TYR A 243 3.85 -19.65 17.35
N GLU A 244 4.61 -18.58 17.62
CA GLU A 244 5.68 -18.58 18.62
C GLU A 244 5.12 -18.78 20.03
N HIS A 245 4.07 -18.06 20.38
CA HIS A 245 3.52 -18.02 21.74
C HIS A 245 2.27 -18.89 21.95
N GLY A 246 1.68 -19.42 20.89
CA GLY A 246 0.47 -20.23 20.94
C GLY A 246 -0.80 -19.40 21.14
N LEU A 247 -0.90 -18.24 20.48
CA LEU A 247 -2.03 -17.32 20.61
C LEU A 247 -3.13 -17.73 19.63
N GLY A 248 -4.16 -18.43 20.13
CA GLY A 248 -5.27 -18.90 19.30
C GLY A 248 -4.95 -20.09 18.40
N VAL A 249 -3.70 -20.58 18.45
CA VAL A 249 -3.19 -21.72 17.70
C VAL A 249 -2.19 -22.51 18.56
N LYS A 250 -1.91 -23.76 18.24
CA LYS A 250 -0.84 -24.53 18.90
C LYS A 250 0.52 -23.93 18.53
N LYS A 251 1.41 -23.81 19.51
CA LYS A 251 2.81 -23.39 19.28
C LYS A 251 3.45 -24.21 18.17
N ASN A 252 4.08 -23.53 17.21
CA ASN A 252 4.79 -24.15 16.11
C ASN A 252 5.99 -23.30 15.68
N ALA A 253 7.19 -23.74 16.06
CA ALA A 253 8.44 -23.05 15.75
C ALA A 253 8.72 -22.92 14.24
N VAL A 254 8.32 -23.92 13.44
CA VAL A 254 8.55 -23.93 12.00
C VAL A 254 7.66 -22.90 11.31
N GLU A 255 6.37 -22.88 11.65
CA GLU A 255 5.44 -21.87 11.11
C GLU A 255 5.77 -20.45 11.60
N ALA A 256 6.18 -20.30 12.86
CA ALA A 256 6.63 -19.00 13.38
C ALA A 256 7.80 -18.44 12.56
N PHE A 257 8.83 -19.26 12.33
CA PHE A 257 9.98 -18.85 11.52
C PHE A 257 9.57 -18.51 10.07
N ARG A 258 8.74 -19.36 9.43
CA ARG A 258 8.27 -19.14 8.06
C ARG A 258 7.56 -17.79 7.92
N TRP A 259 6.63 -17.49 8.82
CA TRP A 259 5.89 -16.23 8.78
C TRP A 259 6.76 -15.01 9.13
N TYR A 260 7.72 -15.13 10.07
CA TYR A 260 8.68 -14.06 10.32
C TYR A 260 9.53 -13.77 9.08
N GLN A 261 9.98 -14.81 8.38
CA GLN A 261 10.74 -14.64 7.15
C GLN A 261 9.91 -13.94 6.07
N GLU A 262 8.67 -14.39 5.84
CA GLU A 262 7.77 -13.79 4.85
C GLU A 262 7.47 -12.32 5.16
N ALA A 263 7.16 -11.98 6.41
CA ALA A 263 6.97 -10.59 6.84
C ALA A 263 8.24 -9.75 6.65
N ALA A 264 9.42 -10.31 6.94
CA ALA A 264 10.70 -9.62 6.78
C ALA A 264 11.06 -9.40 5.30
N GLU A 265 10.73 -10.36 4.43
CA GLU A 265 10.89 -10.22 2.97
C GLU A 265 9.92 -9.19 2.40
N ASN A 266 8.71 -9.07 2.96
CA ASN A 266 7.72 -8.06 2.60
C ASN A 266 7.94 -6.69 3.28
N GLY A 267 9.08 -6.49 3.94
CA GLY A 267 9.47 -5.16 4.41
C GLY A 267 9.09 -4.85 5.85
N SER A 268 8.65 -5.81 6.69
CA SER A 268 8.40 -5.53 8.10
C SER A 268 9.72 -5.38 8.89
N PRO A 269 10.08 -4.18 9.40
CA PRO A 269 11.34 -4.01 10.13
C PRO A 269 11.37 -4.83 11.42
N THR A 270 10.23 -4.93 12.11
CA THR A 270 10.09 -5.73 13.34
C THR A 270 10.31 -7.22 13.07
N ALA A 271 9.86 -7.73 11.91
CA ALA A 271 10.12 -9.10 11.52
C ALA A 271 11.60 -9.31 11.15
N MET A 272 12.22 -8.36 10.44
CA MET A 272 13.67 -8.39 10.14
C MET A 272 14.50 -8.42 11.43
N GLU A 273 14.16 -7.63 12.45
CA GLU A 273 14.81 -7.69 13.76
C GLU A 273 14.61 -9.03 14.47
N ARG A 274 13.41 -9.62 14.36
CA ARG A 274 13.17 -10.96 14.89
C ARG A 274 14.07 -11.96 14.18
N MET A 275 14.17 -11.90 12.85
CA MET A 275 15.07 -12.75 12.05
C MET A 275 16.53 -12.59 12.49
N ALA A 276 16.96 -11.35 12.77
CA ALA A 276 18.29 -11.11 13.31
C ALA A 276 18.52 -11.82 14.64
N ARG A 277 17.59 -11.69 15.60
CA ARG A 277 17.66 -12.40 16.89
C ARG A 277 17.65 -13.93 16.72
N VAL A 278 16.89 -14.44 15.75
CA VAL A 278 16.84 -15.88 15.45
C VAL A 278 18.21 -16.39 15.04
N TYR A 279 18.89 -15.71 14.12
CA TYR A 279 20.22 -16.10 13.67
C TYR A 279 21.31 -15.82 14.72
N PHE A 280 21.18 -14.76 15.52
CA PHE A 280 22.17 -14.46 16.56
C PHE A 280 22.17 -15.52 17.67
N HIS A 281 20.99 -15.94 18.12
CA HIS A 281 20.86 -16.90 19.23
C HIS A 281 20.74 -18.36 18.77
N GLY A 282 20.44 -18.63 17.50
CA GLY A 282 20.19 -19.98 16.98
C GLY A 282 18.81 -20.52 17.42
N GLN A 283 17.75 -19.77 17.15
CA GLN A 283 16.37 -20.13 17.51
C GLN A 283 15.63 -20.81 16.35
N PHE A 284 14.47 -21.40 16.64
CA PHE A 284 13.59 -22.06 15.64
C PHE A 284 14.32 -23.09 14.75
N GLY A 285 15.32 -23.79 15.29
CA GLY A 285 16.12 -24.78 14.54
C GLY A 285 17.17 -24.18 13.61
N GLN A 286 17.35 -22.86 13.60
CA GLN A 286 18.43 -22.21 12.87
C GLN A 286 19.74 -22.30 13.67
N LYS A 287 20.87 -22.45 12.97
CA LYS A 287 22.20 -22.33 13.58
C LYS A 287 22.53 -20.87 13.85
N LYS A 288 23.38 -20.63 14.84
CA LYS A 288 23.96 -19.30 15.08
C LYS A 288 24.71 -18.82 13.84
N ASP A 289 24.42 -17.60 13.40
CA ASP A 289 24.99 -16.96 12.21
C ASP A 289 24.95 -15.43 12.39
N GLU A 290 26.04 -14.88 12.94
CA GLU A 290 26.16 -13.45 13.22
C GLU A 290 26.15 -12.59 11.95
N THR A 291 26.66 -13.12 10.84
CA THR A 291 26.66 -12.44 9.54
C THR A 291 25.23 -12.26 9.03
N LYS A 292 24.42 -13.32 9.04
CA LYS A 292 23.00 -13.21 8.69
C LYS A 292 22.24 -12.30 9.65
N ALA A 293 22.54 -12.38 10.95
CA ALA A 293 21.90 -11.51 11.92
C ALA A 293 22.15 -10.03 11.60
N LYS A 294 23.41 -9.68 11.29
CA LYS A 294 23.80 -8.32 10.88
C LYS A 294 23.09 -7.87 9.60
N ILE A 295 23.04 -8.72 8.57
CA ILE A 295 22.35 -8.39 7.31
C ILE A 295 20.87 -8.04 7.56
N TRP A 296 20.19 -8.80 8.42
CA TRP A 296 18.79 -8.51 8.75
C TRP A 296 18.61 -7.21 9.53
N LEU A 297 19.52 -6.87 10.45
CA LEU A 297 19.48 -5.58 11.16
C LEU A 297 19.71 -4.40 10.20
N GLU A 298 20.70 -4.50 9.32
CA GLU A 298 20.97 -3.45 8.33
C GLU A 298 19.76 -3.23 7.40
N ARG A 299 19.07 -4.31 7.01
CA ARG A 299 17.81 -4.22 6.26
C ARG A 299 16.71 -3.54 7.07
N ALA A 300 16.56 -3.89 8.35
CA ALA A 300 15.54 -3.30 9.23
C ALA A 300 15.76 -1.79 9.42
N GLU A 301 17.01 -1.37 9.60
CA GLU A 301 17.40 0.03 9.73
C GLU A 301 17.13 0.80 8.44
N LYS A 302 17.54 0.25 7.29
CA LYS A 302 17.27 0.86 5.98
C LYS A 302 15.77 1.03 5.74
N GLN A 303 14.98 0.03 6.10
CA GLN A 303 13.54 0.07 5.97
C GLN A 303 12.91 1.09 6.93
N ARG A 304 13.34 1.14 8.20
CA ARG A 304 12.90 2.19 9.14
C ARG A 304 13.28 3.58 8.70
N TYR A 305 14.44 3.75 8.08
CA TYR A 305 14.83 5.02 7.47
C TYR A 305 13.86 5.37 6.34
N ALA A 306 13.48 4.41 5.49
CA ALA A 306 12.45 4.61 4.49
C ALA A 306 11.06 4.92 5.09
N ASP A 307 10.72 4.35 6.26
CA ASP A 307 9.43 4.54 6.92
C ASP A 307 9.36 5.83 7.79
N ARG A 308 10.51 6.31 8.31
CA ARG A 308 10.58 7.46 9.25
C ARG A 308 10.92 8.79 8.58
N LEU A 309 11.44 8.80 7.35
CA LEU A 309 12.09 9.99 6.82
C LEU A 309 11.62 10.37 5.41
N PRO A 310 11.60 11.69 5.11
CA PRO A 310 11.96 12.22 3.81
C PRO A 310 13.34 11.71 3.35
N PRO A 311 13.65 11.53 2.07
CA PRO A 311 14.76 10.74 1.58
C PRO A 311 16.09 11.38 2.03
N PRO A 312 17.16 10.60 1.99
CA PRO A 312 18.29 10.83 2.87
C PRO A 312 19.21 11.96 2.35
N ASP A 313 19.16 13.09 3.04
CA ASP A 313 20.32 13.97 3.20
C ASP A 313 20.86 13.80 4.62
N ALA A 314 21.70 12.79 4.83
CA ALA A 314 22.83 12.79 5.78
C ALA A 314 23.49 11.41 5.77
N GLY A 315 24.70 11.36 5.23
CA GLY A 315 25.59 10.21 5.40
C GLY A 315 25.93 9.98 6.87
N ASN A 316 26.19 8.71 7.18
CA ASN A 316 26.92 8.19 8.34
C ASN A 316 26.56 8.74 9.73
N ILE A 317 26.03 7.87 10.59
CA ILE A 317 26.55 7.50 11.94
C ILE A 317 25.38 6.93 12.76
N LEU A 318 25.48 5.64 13.13
CA LEU A 318 25.02 4.96 14.37
C LEU A 318 24.67 3.49 14.13
N ILE A 319 25.64 2.70 13.69
CA ILE A 319 25.67 1.25 13.96
C ILE A 319 26.50 1.08 15.23
N MET A 320 25.95 0.37 16.23
CA MET A 320 26.53 -0.04 17.53
C MET A 320 26.05 0.74 18.77
N ARG A 321 24.90 0.34 19.34
CA ARG A 321 24.64 0.45 20.80
C ARG A 321 23.46 -0.35 21.37
N MET A 322 23.04 -1.46 20.75
CA MET A 322 21.86 -2.22 21.22
C MET A 322 22.15 -3.65 21.75
N PHE A 323 23.39 -3.98 22.15
CA PHE A 323 23.68 -5.29 22.77
C PHE A 323 24.50 -5.23 24.06
N GLU A 324 24.29 -4.18 24.88
CA GLU A 324 24.64 -4.21 26.29
C GLU A 324 23.46 -3.63 27.07
N GLU A 325 22.59 -4.49 27.58
CA GLU A 325 21.93 -4.40 28.89
C GLU A 325 20.84 -5.49 29.03
N GLN A 326 21.19 -6.48 29.88
CA GLN A 326 20.40 -7.53 30.56
C GLN A 326 19.81 -8.69 29.75
#